data_AF-A0AAI9E3I2-F1
#
_entry.id   AF-A0AAI9E3I2-F1
#
_cell.length_a   1.000
_cell.length_b   1.000
_cell.length_c   1.000
_cell.angle_alpha   90.00
_cell.angle_beta   90.00
_cell.angle_gamma   90.00
#
_symmetry.space_group_name_H-M   'P 1'
#
loop_
_entity.id
_entity.type
_entity.pdbx_description
1 polymer ?
#
loop_
_entity_poly.entity_id
_entity_poly.type
_entity_poly.pdbx_seq_one_letter_code
_entity_poly.pdbx_strand_id
1 'polypeptide(L)'
;ESPKQLALSFTESLEPSFSKAELKNADGHIIPAGKPALDPKDKATLIVPVSTTLDKGQYEVDWTALSVDGHKTQGKYTFTVK
;
A
#
# COMPACT_ATOMS: atom_id res chain seq x y z
N GLU A 1 -12.40 -8.19 9.28
CA GLU A 1 -12.07 -9.11 8.18
C GLU A 1 -10.74 -8.72 7.57
N SER A 2 -9.92 -9.70 7.18
CA SER A 2 -8.62 -9.47 6.53
C SER A 2 -8.81 -8.95 5.10
N PRO A 3 -8.17 -7.84 4.70
CA PRO A 3 -8.18 -7.40 3.32
C PRO A 3 -7.39 -8.37 2.43
N LYS A 4 -7.81 -8.51 1.17
CA LYS A 4 -7.07 -9.24 0.13
C LYS A 4 -6.07 -8.37 -0.62
N GLN A 5 -6.21 -7.04 -0.50
CA GLN A 5 -5.35 -6.05 -1.11
C GLN A 5 -5.46 -4.73 -0.35
N LEU A 6 -4.42 -3.92 -0.43
CA LEU A 6 -4.45 -2.50 -0.11
C LEU A 6 -4.62 -1.72 -1.41
N ALA A 7 -5.47 -0.70 -1.40
CA ALA A 7 -5.63 0.23 -2.51
C ALA A 7 -5.38 1.65 -1.97
N LEU A 8 -4.31 2.28 -2.43
CA LEU A 8 -3.93 3.64 -2.06
C LEU A 8 -4.22 4.55 -3.24
N SER A 9 -5.17 5.47 -3.08
CA SER A 9 -5.56 6.42 -4.14
C SER A 9 -4.88 7.77 -3.92
N PHE A 10 -4.35 8.32 -5.01
CA PHE A 10 -3.65 9.58 -5.09
C PHE A 10 -4.40 10.53 -6.03
N THR A 11 -4.00 11.80 -6.06
CA THR A 11 -4.59 12.79 -6.96
C THR A 11 -3.99 12.77 -8.36
N GLU A 12 -2.81 12.16 -8.52
CA GLU A 12 -2.04 12.15 -9.75
C GLU A 12 -1.62 10.73 -10.11
N SER A 13 -1.42 10.50 -11.42
CA SER A 13 -0.87 9.23 -11.89
C SER A 13 0.51 8.99 -11.34
N LEU A 14 0.83 7.73 -11.05
CA LEU A 14 2.10 7.35 -10.44
C LEU A 14 3.07 6.73 -11.44
N GLU A 15 4.35 6.83 -11.11
CA GLU A 15 5.42 6.02 -11.66
C GLU A 15 5.52 4.70 -10.88
N PRO A 16 5.11 3.56 -11.47
CA PRO A 16 4.95 2.29 -10.75
C PRO A 16 6.27 1.75 -10.20
N SER A 17 7.38 1.93 -10.94
CA SER A 17 8.71 1.45 -10.55
C SER A 17 9.27 2.15 -9.32
N PHE A 18 8.73 3.32 -8.97
CA PHE A 18 9.19 4.16 -7.86
C PHE A 18 8.15 4.31 -6.75
N SER A 19 7.01 3.63 -6.88
CA SER A 19 5.90 3.67 -5.92
C SER A 19 5.77 2.31 -5.22
N LYS A 20 5.65 2.33 -3.88
CA LYS A 20 5.63 1.12 -3.04
C LYS A 20 4.85 1.34 -1.75
N ALA A 21 4.38 0.25 -1.15
CA ALA A 21 3.90 0.23 0.22
C ALA A 21 4.42 -1.01 0.96
N GLU A 22 4.70 -0.86 2.24
CA GLU A 22 5.16 -1.89 3.17
C GLU A 22 4.12 -2.03 4.29
N LEU A 23 3.68 -3.26 4.55
CA LEU A 23 2.71 -3.59 5.59
C LEU A 23 3.44 -4.12 6.82
N LYS A 24 3.12 -3.58 8.00
CA LYS A 24 3.66 -4.00 9.30
C LYS A 24 2.54 -4.36 10.28
N ASN A 25 2.78 -5.34 11.13
CA ASN A 25 1.90 -5.60 12.28
C ASN A 25 2.21 -4.65 13.46
N ALA A 26 1.47 -4.79 14.56
CA ALA A 26 1.64 -3.97 15.75
C ALA A 26 3.03 -4.09 16.42
N ASP A 27 3.74 -5.21 16.22
CA ASP A 27 5.10 -5.43 16.71
C ASP A 27 6.17 -4.82 15.79
N GLY A 28 5.76 -4.20 14.68
CA GLY A 28 6.66 -3.66 13.65
C GLY A 28 7.24 -4.72 12.70
N HIS A 29 6.78 -5.96 12.78
CA HIS A 29 7.18 -7.01 11.84
C HIS A 29 6.56 -6.76 10.46
N ILE A 30 7.42 -6.79 9.43
CA ILE A 30 6.98 -6.69 8.04
C ILE A 30 6.17 -7.94 7.69
N ILE A 31 4.95 -7.70 7.22
CA ILE A 31 4.08 -8.73 6.67
C ILE A 31 4.32 -8.78 5.16
N PRO A 32 4.76 -9.93 4.61
CA PRO A 32 4.96 -10.07 3.18
C PRO A 32 3.68 -9.78 2.40
N ALA A 33 3.79 -8.86 1.45
CA ALA A 33 2.73 -8.50 0.52
C ALA A 33 3.17 -8.79 -0.92
N GLY A 34 2.21 -8.86 -1.82
CA GLY A 34 2.47 -9.03 -3.25
C GLY A 34 3.12 -7.79 -3.87
N LYS A 35 3.61 -7.96 -5.10
CA LYS A 35 4.24 -6.87 -5.85
C LYS A 35 3.23 -5.73 -6.08
N PRO A 36 3.57 -4.47 -5.71
CA PRO A 36 2.74 -3.31 -6.02
C PRO A 36 2.56 -3.13 -7.53
N ALA A 37 1.35 -2.75 -7.95
CA ALA A 37 1.02 -2.40 -9.33
C ALA A 37 -0.04 -1.29 -9.34
N LEU A 38 -0.12 -0.52 -10.41
CA LEU A 38 -1.20 0.46 -10.56
C LEU A 38 -2.49 -0.24 -10.98
N ASP A 39 -3.62 0.33 -10.58
CA ASP A 39 -4.92 -0.09 -11.11
C ASP A 39 -4.95 0.17 -12.64
N PRO A 40 -5.32 -0.82 -13.47
CA PRO A 40 -5.36 -0.66 -14.92
C PRO A 40 -6.40 0.37 -15.40
N LYS A 41 -7.40 0.69 -14.57
CA LYS A 41 -8.45 1.68 -14.86
C LYS A 41 -8.14 3.05 -14.25
N ASP A 42 -7.27 3.09 -13.23
CA ASP A 42 -6.85 4.33 -12.56
C ASP A 42 -5.37 4.29 -12.18
N LYS A 43 -4.55 5.00 -12.98
CA LYS A 43 -3.11 5.08 -12.74
C LYS A 43 -2.73 5.90 -11.50
N ALA A 44 -3.69 6.58 -10.88
CA ALA A 44 -3.51 7.27 -9.60
C ALA A 44 -3.78 6.34 -8.40
N THR A 45 -4.10 5.06 -8.62
CA THR A 45 -4.31 4.09 -7.54
C THR A 45 -3.23 3.01 -7.54
N LEU A 46 -2.52 2.87 -6.42
CA LEU A 46 -1.54 1.81 -6.17
C LEU A 46 -2.22 0.63 -5.46
N ILE A 47 -2.19 -0.54 -6.09
CA ILE A 47 -2.69 -1.80 -5.57
C ILE A 47 -1.53 -2.64 -5.02
N VAL A 48 -1.67 -3.10 -3.77
CA VAL A 48 -0.72 -3.98 -3.10
C VAL A 48 -1.46 -5.24 -2.65
N PRO A 49 -1.30 -6.39 -3.33
CA PRO A 49 -1.95 -7.63 -2.93
C PRO A 49 -1.52 -8.08 -1.53
N VAL A 50 -2.45 -8.58 -0.73
CA VAL A 50 -2.17 -9.15 0.60
C VAL A 50 -2.41 -10.65 0.52
N SER A 51 -1.35 -11.41 0.29
CA SER A 51 -1.42 -12.86 0.05
C SER A 51 -1.60 -13.68 1.34
N THR A 52 -1.36 -13.07 2.50
CA THR A 52 -1.45 -13.71 3.81
C THR A 52 -2.71 -13.24 4.51
N THR A 53 -3.48 -14.17 5.08
CA THR A 53 -4.59 -13.81 5.96
C THR A 53 -4.04 -13.07 7.18
N LEU A 54 -4.50 -11.84 7.39
CA LEU A 54 -4.12 -11.04 8.53
C LEU A 54 -4.91 -11.47 9.76
N ASP A 55 -4.20 -11.69 10.86
CA ASP A 55 -4.80 -11.87 12.17
C ASP A 55 -5.53 -10.59 12.61
N LYS A 56 -6.38 -10.74 13.64
CA LYS A 56 -7.03 -9.58 14.25
C LYS A 56 -5.97 -8.73 14.95
N GLY A 57 -5.96 -7.43 14.67
CA GLY A 57 -4.96 -6.54 15.23
C GLY A 57 -4.78 -5.25 14.44
N GLN A 58 -3.90 -4.40 14.94
CA GLN A 58 -3.49 -3.18 14.28
C GLN A 58 -2.35 -3.45 13.30
N TYR A 59 -2.42 -2.77 12.16
CA TYR A 59 -1.41 -2.78 11.12
C TYR A 59 -1.04 -1.35 10.73
N GLU A 60 0.21 -1.14 10.34
CA GLU A 60 0.72 0.11 9.77
C GLU A 60 1.10 -0.13 8.31
N VAL A 61 0.82 0.85 7.46
CA VAL A 61 1.22 0.86 6.06
C VAL A 61 2.10 2.08 5.84
N ASP A 62 3.39 1.84 5.62
CA ASP A 62 4.34 2.86 5.17
C ASP A 62 4.34 2.88 3.64
N TRP A 63 4.23 4.05 3.03
CA TRP A 63 4.16 4.16 1.58
C TRP A 63 5.06 5.27 1.03
N THR A 64 5.46 5.10 -0.22
CA THR A 64 6.16 6.10 -1.03
C THR A 64 5.54 6.08 -2.41
N ALA A 65 5.24 7.25 -2.95
CA ALA A 65 4.68 7.43 -4.28
C ALA A 65 5.49 8.47 -5.06
N LEU A 66 5.79 8.18 -6.32
CA LEU A 66 6.34 9.15 -7.25
C LEU A 66 5.25 9.45 -8.28
N SER A 67 4.77 10.69 -8.33
CA SER A 67 3.87 11.16 -9.37
C SER A 67 4.61 11.25 -10.71
N VAL A 68 3.88 11.09 -11.82
CA VAL A 68 4.42 11.28 -13.18
C VAL A 68 4.90 12.71 -13.47
N ASP A 69 4.52 13.67 -12.63
CA ASP A 69 4.98 15.06 -12.68
C ASP A 69 6.36 15.26 -12.03
N GLY A 70 6.91 14.21 -11.40
CA GLY A 70 8.22 14.19 -10.75
C GLY A 70 8.21 14.41 -9.23
N HIS A 71 7.06 14.66 -8.61
CA HIS A 71 7.00 14.84 -7.16
C HIS A 71 6.95 13.51 -6.42
N LYS A 72 7.89 13.32 -5.49
CA LYS A 72 7.88 12.19 -4.56
C LYS A 72 7.18 12.57 -3.26
N THR A 73 6.16 11.81 -2.89
CA THR A 73 5.47 11.90 -1.61
C THR A 73 5.62 10.60 -0.83
N GLN A 74 5.49 10.68 0.48
CA GLN A 74 5.55 9.52 1.36
C GLN A 74 4.69 9.77 2.59
N GLY A 75 4.29 8.70 3.25
CA GLY A 75 3.50 8.80 4.47
C GLY A 75 3.22 7.44 5.07
N LYS A 76 2.38 7.45 6.09
CA LYS A 76 1.95 6.24 6.76
C LYS A 76 0.53 6.37 7.26
N TYR A 77 -0.17 5.25 7.33
CA TYR A 77 -1.48 5.16 7.98
C TYR A 77 -1.60 3.83 8.72
N THR A 78 -2.55 3.77 9.65
CA THR A 78 -2.86 2.55 10.40
C THR A 78 -4.28 2.10 10.15
N PHE A 79 -4.51 0.80 10.23
CA PHE A 79 -5.85 0.21 10.21
C PHE A 79 -5.93 -0.97 11.17
N THR A 80 -7.15 -1.40 11.50
CA THR A 80 -7.38 -2.54 12.39
C THR A 80 -8.19 -3.61 11.67
N VAL A 81 -7.66 -4.83 11.66
CA VAL A 81 -8.39 -6.03 11.27
C VAL A 81 -9.21 -6.50 12.47
N LYS A 82 -10.54 -6.53 12.31
CA LYS A 82 -11.50 -7.04 13.31
C LYS A 82 -11.89 -8.49 13.05
#